data_AF-A0A537BLW0-F1
#
_entry.id   AF-A0A537BLW0-F1
#
_cell.length_a   1.000
_cell.length_b   1.000
_cell.length_c   1.000
_cell.angle_alpha   90.00
_cell.angle_beta   90.00
_cell.angle_gamma   90.00
#
_symmetry.space_group_name_H-M   'P 1'
#
loop_
_entity.id
_entity.type
_entity.pdbx_description
1 polymer ?
#
loop_
_entity_poly.entity_id
_entity_poly.type
_entity_poly.pdbx_seq_one_letter_code
_entity_poly.pdbx_strand_id
1 'polypeptide(L)'
;MRNLIINHRGGSRDERTLERLGDLSRKAAAAIDDSDCKRLLSAVDGYAADLFSESGHLKWARAEMRGAHFLRLQILRELDAFHARLLQLQFEATRNAAAKLAANMRPDRRSSG
;
A
#
# COMPACT_ATOMS: atom_id res chain seq x y z
N MET A 1 -9.66 -0.74 0.44
CA MET A 1 -9.13 0.64 0.43
C MET A 1 -9.49 1.37 -0.87
N ARG A 2 -9.09 0.88 -2.06
CA ARG A 2 -9.36 1.52 -3.37
C ARG A 2 -10.79 2.04 -3.58
N ASN A 3 -11.80 1.23 -3.26
CA ASN A 3 -13.22 1.58 -3.43
C ASN A 3 -13.67 2.79 -2.58
N LEU A 4 -12.98 3.08 -1.48
CA LEU A 4 -13.25 4.26 -0.65
C LEU A 4 -12.83 5.56 -1.36
N ILE A 5 -11.99 5.46 -2.40
CA ILE A 5 -11.33 6.59 -3.05
C ILE A 5 -11.93 6.87 -4.44
N ILE A 6 -12.18 5.82 -5.24
CA ILE A 6 -12.58 5.94 -6.65
C ILE A 6 -13.79 6.86 -6.83
N ASN A 7 -14.82 6.69 -5.99
CA ASN A 7 -16.08 7.40 -6.13
C ASN A 7 -16.19 8.66 -5.26
N HIS A 8 -15.18 8.96 -4.44
CA HIS A 8 -15.23 10.13 -3.58
C HIS A 8 -14.95 11.40 -4.39
N ARG A 9 -15.75 12.45 -4.24
CA ARG A 9 -15.52 13.71 -4.96
C ARG A 9 -14.33 14.50 -4.37
N GLY A 10 -14.06 14.32 -3.08
CA GLY A 10 -13.08 15.09 -2.33
C GLY A 10 -13.55 16.51 -2.01
N GLY A 11 -12.91 17.15 -1.04
CA GLY A 11 -13.24 18.53 -0.64
C GLY A 11 -14.51 18.67 0.18
N SER A 12 -14.96 17.57 0.78
CA SER A 12 -15.99 17.53 1.81
C SER A 12 -15.46 16.71 2.97
N ARG A 13 -15.77 17.15 4.19
CA ARG A 13 -15.41 16.41 5.40
C ARG A 13 -16.14 15.06 5.42
N ASP A 14 -15.39 13.97 5.42
CA ASP A 14 -15.90 12.60 5.58
C ASP A 14 -14.98 11.81 6.52
N GLU A 15 -15.15 12.08 7.81
CA GLU A 15 -14.35 11.47 8.87
C GLU A 15 -14.54 9.97 8.97
N ARG A 16 -15.76 9.50 8.70
CA ARG A 16 -16.08 8.07 8.75
C ARG A 16 -15.28 7.31 7.70
N THR A 17 -15.18 7.84 6.49
CA THR A 17 -14.37 7.22 5.43
C THR A 17 -12.88 7.32 5.74
N LEU A 18 -12.42 8.45 6.29
CA LEU A 18 -11.03 8.63 6.71
C LEU A 18 -10.62 7.67 7.82
N GLU A 19 -11.41 7.54 8.88
CA GLU A 19 -11.20 6.60 9.98
C GLU A 19 -11.14 5.15 9.47
N ARG A 20 -12.09 4.77 8.63
CA ARG A 20 -12.14 3.43 8.04
C ARG A 20 -10.90 3.15 7.17
N LEU A 21 -10.43 4.14 6.42
CA LEU A 21 -9.20 3.98 5.63
C LEU A 21 -7.99 3.83 6.54
N GLY A 22 -7.84 4.68 7.56
CA GLY A 22 -6.74 4.62 8.51
C GLY A 22 -6.70 3.30 9.31
N ASP A 23 -7.87 2.76 9.68
CA ASP A 23 -7.97 1.43 10.29
C ASP A 23 -7.43 0.32 9.37
N LEU A 24 -7.78 0.38 8.09
CA LEU A 24 -7.31 -0.59 7.10
C LEU A 24 -5.80 -0.45 6.88
N SER A 25 -5.29 0.78 6.78
CA SER A 25 -3.84 1.06 6.66
C SER A 25 -3.06 0.53 7.85
N ARG A 26 -3.52 0.81 9.09
CA ARG A 26 -2.87 0.31 10.31
C ARG A 26 -2.86 -1.22 10.39
N LYS A 27 -3.99 -1.86 10.09
CA LYS A 27 -4.08 -3.33 10.10
C LYS A 27 -3.14 -3.95 9.06
N ALA A 28 -3.07 -3.37 7.87
CA ALA A 28 -2.15 -3.82 6.83
C ALA A 28 -0.69 -3.63 7.24
N ALA A 29 -0.32 -2.46 7.76
CA ALA A 29 1.03 -2.14 8.20
C ALA A 29 1.49 -3.03 9.38
N ALA A 30 0.58 -3.42 10.28
CA ALA A 30 0.87 -4.32 11.38
C ALA A 30 1.05 -5.78 10.92
N ALA A 31 0.39 -6.18 9.84
CA ALA A 31 0.46 -7.55 9.30
C ALA A 31 1.71 -7.79 8.43
N ILE A 32 2.38 -6.73 7.97
CA ILE A 32 3.47 -6.81 6.98
C ILE A 32 4.73 -6.19 7.59
N ASP A 33 5.77 -7.00 7.77
CA ASP A 33 7.08 -6.49 8.20
C ASP A 33 7.94 -6.07 7.00
N ASP A 34 7.47 -5.07 6.25
CA ASP A 34 8.17 -4.49 5.12
C ASP A 34 8.09 -2.96 5.19
N SER A 35 9.26 -2.32 5.20
CA SER A 35 9.36 -0.86 5.40
C SER A 35 8.77 -0.06 4.24
N ASP A 36 8.87 -0.57 3.00
CA ASP A 36 8.26 0.06 1.83
C ASP A 36 6.73 0.00 1.90
N CYS A 37 6.17 -1.17 2.26
CA CYS A 37 4.73 -1.29 2.52
C CYS A 37 4.24 -0.28 3.57
N LYS A 38 4.95 -0.16 4.70
CA LYS A 38 4.61 0.81 5.76
C LYS A 38 4.67 2.26 5.26
N ARG A 39 5.69 2.61 4.48
CA ARG A 39 5.86 3.94 3.87
C ARG A 39 4.73 4.27 2.89
N LEU A 40 4.37 3.35 2.01
CA LEU A 40 3.30 3.52 1.02
C LEU A 40 1.95 3.74 1.71
N LEU A 41 1.64 2.96 2.74
CA LEU A 41 0.42 3.12 3.53
C LEU A 41 0.39 4.46 4.30
N SER A 42 1.53 4.89 4.85
CA SER A 42 1.64 6.21 5.48
C SER A 42 1.39 7.35 4.49
N ALA A 43 1.84 7.22 3.24
CA ALA A 43 1.56 8.20 2.20
C ALA A 43 0.07 8.24 1.83
N VAL A 44 -0.58 7.07 1.72
CA VAL A 44 -2.03 6.96 1.53
C VAL A 44 -2.79 7.70 2.64
N ASP A 45 -2.42 7.49 3.90
CA ASP A 45 -3.08 8.14 5.05
C ASP A 45 -2.90 9.67 5.01
N GLY A 46 -1.70 10.15 4.66
CA GLY A 46 -1.42 11.58 4.52
C GLY A 46 -2.24 12.25 3.42
N TYR A 47 -2.29 11.64 2.23
CA TYR A 47 -3.11 12.17 1.13
C TYR A 47 -4.60 12.09 1.42
N ALA A 48 -5.05 11.04 2.12
CA ALA A 48 -6.44 10.88 2.51
C ALA A 48 -6.88 11.95 3.52
N ALA A 49 -6.04 12.29 4.49
CA ALA A 49 -6.31 13.37 5.44
C ALA A 49 -6.60 14.69 4.71
N ASP A 50 -5.84 15.00 3.66
CA ASP A 50 -6.10 16.18 2.84
C ASP A 50 -7.35 16.02 1.95
N LEU A 51 -7.60 14.85 1.38
CA LEU A 51 -8.74 14.60 0.47
C LEU A 51 -10.10 14.69 1.18
N PHE A 52 -10.17 14.16 2.40
CA PHE A 52 -11.36 14.12 3.25
C PHE A 52 -11.47 15.32 4.20
N SER A 53 -10.64 16.34 4.01
CA SER A 53 -10.77 17.61 4.70
C SER A 53 -11.59 18.61 3.87
N GLU A 54 -12.12 19.62 4.55
CA GLU A 54 -12.89 20.70 3.92
C GLU A 54 -12.02 21.53 2.95
N SER A 55 -10.76 21.79 3.30
CA SER A 55 -9.89 22.72 2.54
C SER A 55 -8.49 22.20 2.25
N GLY A 56 -8.04 21.09 2.83
CA GLY A 56 -6.68 20.56 2.66
C GLY A 56 -6.36 20.15 1.22
N HIS A 57 -7.36 19.80 0.43
CA HIS A 57 -7.20 19.56 -1.01
C HIS A 57 -6.80 20.81 -1.80
N LEU A 58 -7.06 22.04 -1.31
CA LEU A 58 -6.80 23.28 -2.04
C LEU A 58 -5.31 23.50 -2.29
N LYS A 59 -4.43 23.15 -1.34
CA LYS A 59 -2.97 23.29 -1.48
C LYS A 59 -2.37 22.39 -2.57
N TRP A 60 -3.12 21.38 -3.00
CA TRP A 60 -2.70 20.43 -4.04
C TRP A 60 -3.19 20.82 -5.44
N ALA A 61 -3.94 21.92 -5.55
CA ALA A 61 -4.38 22.42 -6.85
C ALA A 61 -3.18 22.87 -7.69
N ARG A 62 -3.24 22.55 -8.99
CA ARG A 62 -2.30 23.02 -10.01
C ARG A 62 -3.10 23.71 -11.13
N ALA A 63 -2.43 24.48 -11.99
CA ALA A 63 -3.07 25.34 -12.99
C ALA A 63 -4.24 24.69 -13.75
N GLU A 64 -4.12 23.41 -14.13
CA GLU A 64 -5.16 22.69 -14.87
C GLU A 64 -5.79 21.51 -14.09
N MET A 65 -5.41 21.31 -12.82
CA MET A 65 -5.81 20.13 -12.05
C MET A 65 -6.33 20.51 -10.67
N ARG A 66 -7.59 20.16 -10.40
CA ARG A 66 -8.19 20.28 -9.07
C ARG A 66 -7.44 19.40 -8.07
N GLY A 67 -7.10 19.94 -6.89
CA GLY A 67 -6.32 19.21 -5.89
C GLY A 67 -6.99 17.91 -5.40
N ALA A 68 -8.31 17.85 -5.33
CA ALA A 68 -9.04 16.61 -5.02
C ALA A 68 -8.89 15.54 -6.12
N HIS A 69 -8.71 15.94 -7.39
CA HIS A 69 -8.40 14.99 -8.46
C HIS A 69 -6.95 14.50 -8.34
N PHE A 70 -6.02 15.42 -8.09
CA PHE A 70 -4.61 15.09 -7.83
C PHE A 70 -4.47 14.08 -6.67
N LEU A 71 -5.10 14.34 -5.53
CA LEU A 71 -5.02 13.49 -4.35
C LEU A 71 -5.57 12.09 -4.59
N ARG A 72 -6.71 11.96 -5.27
CA ARG A 72 -7.24 10.64 -5.66
C ARG A 72 -6.25 9.88 -6.52
N LEU A 73 -5.64 10.54 -7.51
CA LEU A 73 -4.63 9.92 -8.35
C LEU A 73 -3.43 9.45 -7.53
N GLN A 74 -2.92 10.27 -6.60
CA GLN A 74 -1.81 9.88 -5.74
C GLN A 74 -2.17 8.69 -4.85
N ILE A 75 -3.31 8.72 -4.16
CA ILE A 75 -3.75 7.61 -3.31
C ILE A 75 -3.85 6.30 -4.12
N LEU A 76 -4.44 6.36 -5.32
CA LEU A 76 -4.56 5.18 -6.18
C LEU A 76 -3.18 4.65 -6.62
N ARG A 77 -2.24 5.54 -6.96
CA ARG A 77 -0.86 5.17 -7.31
C ARG A 77 -0.13 4.50 -6.14
N GLU A 78 -0.22 5.05 -4.94
CA GLU A 78 0.40 4.46 -3.76
C GLU A 78 -0.22 3.09 -3.42
N LEU A 79 -1.54 2.94 -3.57
CA LEU A 79 -2.21 1.65 -3.38
C LEU A 79 -1.81 0.61 -4.44
N ASP A 80 -1.60 1.03 -5.70
CA ASP A 80 -1.11 0.16 -6.77
C ASP A 80 0.35 -0.26 -6.52
N ALA A 81 1.21 0.66 -6.07
CA ALA A 81 2.57 0.36 -5.67
C ALA A 81 2.62 -0.59 -4.45
N PHE A 82 1.74 -0.40 -3.46
CA PHE A 82 1.61 -1.27 -2.32
C PHE A 82 1.21 -2.69 -2.73
N HIS A 83 0.23 -2.81 -3.65
CA HIS A 83 -0.16 -4.11 -4.19
C HIS A 83 0.99 -4.79 -4.95
N ALA A 84 1.72 -4.04 -5.78
CA ALA A 84 2.89 -4.57 -6.49
C ALA A 84 3.98 -5.07 -5.53
N ARG A 85 4.24 -4.34 -4.43
CA ARG A 85 5.21 -4.76 -3.41
C ARG A 85 4.78 -6.04 -2.71
N LEU A 86 3.49 -6.18 -2.39
CA LEU A 86 2.93 -7.41 -1.82
C LEU A 86 3.15 -8.62 -2.74
N LEU A 87 2.89 -8.47 -4.04
CA LEU A 87 3.13 -9.53 -5.02
C LEU A 87 4.60 -9.91 -5.07
N GLN A 88 5.50 -8.93 -5.06
CA GLN A 88 6.95 -9.18 -5.04
C GLN A 88 7.37 -9.97 -3.80
N LEU A 89 6.91 -9.58 -2.60
CA LEU A 89 7.19 -10.29 -1.35
C LEU A 89 6.67 -11.73 -1.40
N GLN A 90 5.49 -11.95 -1.96
CA GLN A 90 4.93 -13.28 -2.15
C GLN A 90 5.78 -14.15 -3.09
N PHE A 91 6.26 -13.59 -4.20
CA PHE A 91 7.16 -14.29 -5.12
C PHE A 91 8.51 -14.62 -4.46
N GLU A 92 9.08 -13.70 -3.68
CA GLU A 92 10.31 -13.92 -2.92
C GLU A 92 10.14 -15.04 -1.90
N ALA A 93 9.06 -15.01 -1.11
CA ALA A 93 8.76 -16.06 -0.13
C ALA A 93 8.61 -17.44 -0.79
N THR A 94 7.91 -17.51 -1.92
CA THR A 94 7.70 -18.75 -2.67
C THR A 94 9.02 -19.31 -3.22
N ARG A 95 9.87 -18.46 -3.82
CA ARG A 95 11.19 -18.87 -4.30
C ARG A 95 12.09 -19.37 -3.17
N ASN A 96 12.09 -18.68 -2.03
CA ASN A 96 12.87 -19.06 -0.87
C ASN A 96 12.42 -20.41 -0.29
N ALA A 97 11.11 -20.66 -0.23
CA ALA A 97 10.58 -21.95 0.19
C ALA A 97 10.99 -23.08 -0.76
N ALA A 98 10.88 -22.87 -2.07
CA ALA A 98 11.31 -23.83 -3.07
C ALA A 98 12.81 -24.14 -2.98
N ALA A 99 13.66 -23.11 -2.82
CA ALA A 99 15.09 -23.27 -2.66
C ALA A 99 15.46 -24.07 -1.39
N LYS A 100 14.79 -23.81 -0.27
CA LYS A 100 14.97 -24.58 0.98
C LYS A 100 14.60 -26.05 0.81
N LEU A 101 13.47 -26.34 0.16
CA LEU A 101 13.05 -27.71 -0.14
C LEU A 101 14.07 -28.43 -1.03
N ALA A 102 14.54 -27.77 -2.09
CA ALA A 102 15.56 -28.33 -2.97
C ALA A 102 16.90 -28.59 -2.25
N ALA A 103 17.30 -27.71 -1.33
CA ALA A 103 18.51 -27.90 -0.52
C ALA A 103 18.39 -29.12 0.40
N ASN A 104 17.22 -29.32 1.03
CA ASN A 104 16.96 -30.47 1.90
C ASN A 104 16.88 -31.80 1.14
N MET A 105 16.57 -31.77 -0.17
CA MET A 105 16.50 -32.98 -1.02
C MET A 105 17.85 -33.37 -1.65
N ARG A 106 18.92 -32.60 -1.47
CA ARG A 106 20.25 -33.00 -1.96
C ARG A 106 20.80 -34.09 -1.03
N PRO A 107 21.01 -35.33 -1.50
CA PRO A 107 21.56 -36.39 -0.67
C PRO A 107 23.01 -36.07 -0.30
N ASP A 108 23.38 -36.41 0.93
CA ASP A 108 24.73 -36.25 1.46
C ASP A 108 25.70 -37.07 0.59
N ARG A 109 26.47 -36.40 -0.28
CA ARG A 109 27.53 -37.04 -1.08
C ARG A 109 28.77 -37.32 -0.22
N ARG A 110 28.59 -37.90 0.97
CA ARG A 110 29.65 -38.32 1.89
C ARG A 110 29.30 -39.64 2.57
N SER A 111 29.25 -40.72 1.79
CA SER A 111 29.56 -42.05 2.31
C SER A 111 30.10 -42.94 1.19
N SER A 112 31.35 -42.68 0.80
CA SER A 112 32.16 -43.64 0.04
C SER A 112 33.59 -43.45 0.52
N GLY A 113 33.87 -44.05 1.66
CA GLY A 113 35.20 -44.26 2.24
C GLY A 113 35.27 -45.71 2.65
#